data_AF-A0A8J8NB89-F1
#
_entry.id   AF-A0A8J8NB89-F1
#
_cell.length_a   1.000
_cell.length_b   1.000
_cell.length_c   1.000
_cell.angle_alpha   90.00
_cell.angle_beta   90.00
_cell.angle_gamma   90.00
#
_symmetry.space_group_name_H-M   'P 1'
#
loop_
_entity.id
_entity.type
_entity.pdbx_description
1 polymer ?
#
loop_
_entity_poly.entity_id
_entity_poly.type
_entity_poly.pdbx_seq_one_letter_code
_entity_poly.pdbx_strand_id
1 'polypeptide(L)'
;MDYYFLGLSITFLFVLLIGNVYFLANNAHPKDTHFGSSIVMRLVVILAFTIAYLPFVMVPLDVANTDYFSQSFNMRVLWEILLISQVICVWVLFPILIVYYESNESDGQSKKIKRSMQVAIPLFLFLVLVTVPTYFWLRDVRK
;
A
#
# COMPACT_ATOMS: atom_id res chain seq x y z
N MET A 1 -2.12 15.29 24.11
CA MET A 1 -2.83 14.57 23.04
C MET A 1 -4.28 14.55 23.39
N ASP A 2 -5.17 14.83 22.43
CA ASP A 2 -6.59 14.56 22.63
C ASP A 2 -6.83 13.04 22.57
N TYR A 3 -7.17 12.47 23.73
CA TYR A 3 -7.45 11.04 23.88
C TYR A 3 -8.67 10.58 23.10
N TYR A 4 -9.62 11.48 22.80
CA TYR A 4 -10.80 11.15 22.01
C TYR A 4 -10.41 10.82 20.57
N PHE A 5 -9.69 11.72 19.89
CA PHE A 5 -9.26 11.49 18.51
C PHE A 5 -8.23 10.36 18.39
N LEU A 6 -7.39 10.16 19.41
CA LEU A 6 -6.49 9.01 19.48
C LEU A 6 -7.28 7.70 19.55
N GLY A 7 -8.26 7.61 20.46
CA GLY A 7 -9.14 6.45 20.61
C GLY A 7 -9.91 6.16 19.32
N LEU A 8 -10.46 7.20 18.70
CA LEU A 8 -11.16 7.12 17.41
C LEU A 8 -10.25 6.51 16.33
N SER A 9 -9.01 7.00 16.22
CA SER A 9 -8.02 6.52 15.24
C SER A 9 -7.72 5.03 15.43
N ILE A 10 -7.53 4.60 16.68
CA ILE A 10 -7.29 3.18 17.03
C ILE A 10 -8.52 2.34 16.68
N THR A 11 -9.73 2.78 17.01
CA THR A 11 -10.97 2.07 16.69
C THR A 11 -11.14 1.91 15.18
N PHE A 12 -10.94 2.96 14.38
CA PHE A 12 -10.99 2.87 12.92
C PHE A 12 -9.96 1.89 12.38
N LEU A 13 -8.72 1.92 12.89
CA LEU A 13 -7.69 0.98 12.48
C LEU A 13 -8.12 -0.47 12.68
N PHE A 14 -8.67 -0.82 13.85
CA PHE A 14 -9.13 -2.17 14.13
C PHE A 14 -10.34 -2.58 13.29
N VAL A 15 -11.34 -1.71 13.14
CA VAL A 15 -12.52 -1.98 12.32
C VAL A 15 -12.13 -2.23 10.86
N LEU A 16 -11.25 -1.40 10.32
CA LEU A 16 -10.75 -1.55 8.95
C LEU A 16 -9.89 -2.80 8.78
N LEU A 17 -9.07 -3.15 9.79
CA LEU A 17 -8.26 -4.37 9.76
C LEU A 17 -9.14 -5.64 9.78
N ILE A 18 -10.16 -5.67 10.65
CA ILE A 18 -11.14 -6.77 10.70
C ILE A 18 -11.90 -6.85 9.38
N GLY A 19 -12.37 -5.72 8.86
CA GLY A 19 -13.06 -5.64 7.57
C GLY A 19 -12.21 -6.15 6.42
N ASN A 20 -10.92 -5.83 6.40
CA ASN A 20 -9.95 -6.30 5.42
C ASN A 20 -9.76 -7.82 5.48
N VAL A 21 -9.56 -8.38 6.68
CA VAL A 21 -9.45 -9.84 6.87
C VAL A 21 -10.74 -10.55 6.46
N TYR A 22 -11.90 -10.02 6.83
CA TYR A 22 -13.21 -10.57 6.46
C TYR A 22 -13.42 -10.53 4.95
N PHE A 23 -13.13 -9.39 4.32
CA PHE A 23 -13.22 -9.21 2.86
C PHE A 23 -12.37 -10.26 2.14
N LEU A 24 -11.12 -10.45 2.57
CA LEU A 24 -10.23 -11.43 1.96
C LEU A 24 -10.70 -12.86 2.20
N ALA A 25 -11.18 -13.19 3.40
CA ALA A 25 -11.68 -14.53 3.72
C ALA A 25 -12.91 -14.91 2.87
N ASN A 26 -13.80 -13.95 2.58
CA ASN A 26 -15.03 -14.20 1.83
C ASN A 26 -14.87 -14.11 0.31
N ASN A 27 -13.90 -13.32 -0.19
CA ASN A 27 -13.68 -13.12 -1.63
C ASN A 27 -12.50 -13.93 -2.19
N ALA A 28 -11.75 -14.66 -1.35
CA ALA A 28 -10.71 -15.56 -1.83
C ALA A 28 -11.32 -16.70 -2.67
N HIS A 29 -10.67 -17.01 -3.79
CA HIS A 29 -11.11 -18.09 -4.66
C HIS A 29 -11.08 -19.43 -3.90
N PRO A 30 -12.10 -20.31 -4.03
CA PRO A 30 -12.15 -21.58 -3.29
C PRO A 30 -10.94 -22.47 -3.49
N LYS A 31 -10.26 -22.42 -4.64
CA LYS A 31 -9.02 -23.17 -4.89
C LYS A 31 -7.80 -22.64 -4.13
N ASP A 32 -7.86 -21.39 -3.67
CA ASP A 32 -6.78 -20.76 -2.90
C ASP A 32 -6.94 -20.99 -1.39
N THR A 33 -7.90 -21.82 -0.95
CA THR A 33 -8.23 -22.08 0.47
C THR A 33 -7.16 -22.84 1.25
N HIS A 34 -6.24 -23.53 0.58
CA HIS A 34 -5.18 -24.25 1.28
C HIS A 34 -4.14 -23.29 1.88
N PHE A 35 -3.97 -23.41 3.19
CA PHE A 35 -3.14 -22.58 4.07
C PHE A 35 -1.65 -22.51 3.67
N GLY A 36 -1.18 -23.33 2.74
CA GLY A 36 0.24 -23.50 2.40
C GLY A 36 0.80 -22.51 1.38
N SER A 37 0.24 -22.44 0.15
CA SER A 37 0.86 -21.67 -0.95
C SER A 37 0.34 -20.22 -1.07
N SER A 38 -0.88 -19.95 -0.59
CA SER A 38 -1.53 -18.64 -0.76
C SER A 38 -1.33 -17.67 0.42
N ILE A 39 -0.76 -18.14 1.54
CA ILE A 39 -0.68 -17.34 2.78
C ILE A 39 0.19 -16.08 2.63
N VAL A 40 1.31 -16.18 1.92
CA VAL A 40 2.19 -15.03 1.66
C VAL A 40 1.44 -13.97 0.86
N MET A 41 0.70 -14.39 -0.17
CA MET A 41 -0.08 -13.47 -1.00
C MET A 41 -1.23 -12.83 -0.23
N ARG A 42 -1.89 -13.60 0.63
CA ARG A 42 -2.94 -13.08 1.52
C ARG A 42 -2.41 -12.01 2.47
N LEU A 43 -1.24 -12.24 3.08
CA LEU A 43 -0.59 -11.25 3.93
C LEU A 43 -0.24 -9.98 3.16
N VAL A 44 0.28 -10.13 1.94
CA VAL A 44 0.60 -8.98 1.07
C VAL A 44 -0.66 -8.18 0.73
N VAL A 45 -1.77 -8.83 0.43
CA VAL A 45 -3.06 -8.16 0.17
C VAL A 45 -3.58 -7.43 1.40
N ILE A 46 -3.52 -8.06 2.59
CA ILE A 46 -3.92 -7.41 3.84
C ILE A 46 -3.07 -6.16 4.10
N LEU A 47 -1.75 -6.27 3.93
CA LEU A 47 -0.83 -5.14 4.12
C LEU A 47 -1.12 -4.02 3.11
N ALA A 48 -1.37 -4.37 1.84
CA ALA A 48 -1.69 -3.40 0.79
C ALA A 48 -2.97 -2.62 1.07
N PHE A 49 -4.05 -3.31 1.46
CA PHE A 49 -5.28 -2.64 1.88
C PHE A 49 -5.07 -1.77 3.11
N THR A 50 -4.27 -2.24 4.08
CA THR A 50 -3.93 -1.46 5.28
C THR A 50 -3.25 -0.14 4.92
N ILE A 51 -2.25 -0.19 4.03
CA ILE A 51 -1.56 1.00 3.52
C ILE A 51 -2.51 1.92 2.74
N ALA A 52 -3.49 1.36 2.03
CA ALA A 52 -4.45 2.13 1.25
C ALA A 52 -5.41 2.97 2.12
N TYR A 53 -5.90 2.43 3.25
CA TYR A 53 -6.84 3.14 4.12
C TYR A 53 -6.20 3.90 5.28
N LEU A 54 -4.91 3.69 5.56
CA LEU A 54 -4.19 4.43 6.60
C LEU A 54 -4.28 5.96 6.50
N PRO A 55 -4.40 6.65 5.33
CA PRO A 55 -4.67 8.08 5.28
C PRO A 55 -5.92 8.50 6.07
N PHE A 56 -6.97 7.68 6.07
CA PHE A 56 -8.21 7.99 6.79
C PHE A 56 -8.02 7.95 8.31
N VAL A 57 -7.13 7.07 8.79
CA VAL A 57 -6.75 6.97 10.21
C VAL A 57 -5.78 8.10 10.59
N MET A 58 -4.92 8.53 9.66
CA MET A 58 -3.94 9.59 9.87
C MET A 58 -4.58 10.96 10.11
N VAL A 59 -5.75 11.26 9.53
CA VAL A 59 -6.44 12.54 9.71
C VAL A 59 -6.81 12.82 11.18
N PRO A 60 -7.60 11.97 11.87
CA PRO A 60 -7.90 12.19 13.29
C PRO A 60 -6.64 12.09 14.17
N LEU A 61 -5.64 11.30 13.78
CA LEU A 61 -4.36 11.23 14.48
C LEU A 61 -3.58 12.55 14.42
N ASP A 62 -3.63 13.25 13.28
CA ASP A 62 -3.00 14.56 13.09
C ASP A 62 -3.64 15.63 13.99
N VAL A 63 -4.98 15.62 14.08
CA VAL A 63 -5.73 16.46 15.02
C VAL A 63 -5.33 16.14 16.47
N ALA A 64 -5.32 14.85 16.84
CA ALA A 64 -4.94 14.41 18.19
C ALA A 64 -3.51 14.84 18.60
N ASN A 65 -2.60 14.93 17.62
CA ASN A 65 -1.20 15.29 17.82
C ASN A 65 -0.95 16.81 17.84
N THR A 66 -1.94 17.63 17.45
CA THR A 66 -1.83 19.10 17.43
C THR A 66 -2.19 19.74 18.79
N ASP A 67 -3.07 19.11 19.57
CA ASP A 67 -3.81 19.80 20.64
C ASP A 67 -3.10 19.97 22.00
N TYR A 68 -1.87 19.51 22.19
CA TYR A 68 -1.19 19.71 23.49
C TYR A 68 0.31 19.92 23.32
N PHE A 69 0.78 21.08 23.80
CA PHE A 69 2.12 21.63 24.18
C PHE A 69 3.45 20.90 23.83
N SER A 70 3.43 19.65 23.42
CA SER A 70 4.54 18.87 22.87
C SER A 70 4.00 17.98 21.76
N GLN A 71 4.26 18.36 20.49
CA GLN A 71 4.09 17.45 19.35
C GLN A 71 4.84 16.15 19.68
N SER A 72 4.09 15.10 20.03
CA SER A 72 4.71 13.85 20.50
C SER A 72 5.22 13.04 19.31
N PHE A 73 4.57 13.19 18.14
CA PHE A 73 4.98 12.57 16.89
C PHE A 73 5.21 13.61 15.79
N ASN A 74 6.22 13.36 14.96
CA ASN A 74 6.44 14.13 13.74
C ASN A 74 5.49 13.64 12.64
N MET A 75 4.31 14.25 12.56
CA MET A 75 3.27 13.87 11.60
C MET A 75 3.72 14.04 10.15
N ARG A 76 4.58 15.03 9.85
CA ARG A 76 5.13 15.21 8.49
C ARG A 76 5.87 13.95 8.02
N VAL A 77 6.74 13.40 8.86
CA VAL A 77 7.50 12.19 8.53
C VAL A 77 6.57 11.00 8.35
N LEU A 78 5.52 10.85 9.18
CA LEU A 78 4.54 9.78 9.03
C LEU A 78 3.76 9.89 7.72
N TRP A 79 3.33 11.09 7.34
CA TRP A 79 2.69 11.35 6.04
C TRP A 79 3.61 11.05 4.86
N GLU A 80 4.89 11.41 4.95
CA GLU A 80 5.88 11.11 3.92
C GLU A 80 6.11 9.59 3.78
N ILE A 81 6.29 8.88 4.89
CA ILE A 81 6.44 7.41 4.90
C ILE A 81 5.22 6.74 4.26
N LEU A 82 4.02 7.20 4.63
CA LEU A 82 2.77 6.66 4.10
C LEU A 82 2.67 6.88 2.58
N LEU A 83 2.93 8.09 2.12
CA LEU A 83 2.89 8.44 0.70
C LEU A 83 3.89 7.59 -0.10
N ILE A 84 5.13 7.48 0.38
CA ILE A 84 6.17 6.66 -0.25
C ILE A 84 5.74 5.19 -0.29
N SER A 85 5.17 4.67 0.80
CA SER A 85 4.68 3.29 0.86
C SER A 85 3.57 3.03 -0.15
N GLN A 86 2.62 3.97 -0.29
CA GLN A 86 1.54 3.88 -1.28
C GLN A 86 2.08 3.90 -2.72
N VAL A 87 3.03 4.78 -3.01
CA VAL A 87 3.69 4.84 -4.32
C VAL A 87 4.42 3.52 -4.61
N ILE A 88 5.18 2.96 -3.66
CA ILE A 88 5.85 1.67 -3.85
C ILE A 88 4.82 0.56 -4.10
N CYS A 89 3.72 0.52 -3.34
CA CYS A 89 2.65 -0.46 -3.55
C CYS A 89 2.07 -0.40 -4.96
N VAL A 90 1.67 0.79 -5.41
CA VAL A 90 0.99 0.97 -6.70
C VAL A 90 1.94 0.80 -7.89
N TRP A 91 3.14 1.36 -7.82
CA TRP A 91 4.03 1.48 -8.98
C TRP A 91 5.01 0.31 -9.11
N VAL A 92 5.27 -0.41 -8.02
CA VAL A 92 6.25 -1.51 -8.01
C VAL A 92 5.59 -2.82 -7.60
N LEU A 93 4.95 -2.85 -6.42
CA LEU A 93 4.46 -4.10 -5.84
C LEU A 93 3.31 -4.70 -6.67
N PHE A 94 2.26 -3.94 -6.98
CA PHE A 94 1.09 -4.46 -7.69
C PHE A 94 1.39 -4.97 -9.10
N PRO A 95 2.16 -4.27 -9.95
CA PRO A 95 2.55 -4.80 -11.25
C PRO A 95 3.30 -6.14 -11.15
N ILE A 96 4.22 -6.27 -10.18
CA ILE A 96 4.95 -7.52 -9.93
C ILE A 96 3.97 -8.62 -9.53
N LEU A 97 3.04 -8.34 -8.60
CA LEU A 97 2.10 -9.32 -8.09
C LEU A 97 1.11 -9.80 -9.15
N ILE A 98 0.61 -8.90 -10.02
CA ILE A 98 -0.29 -9.25 -11.12
C ILE A 98 0.38 -10.28 -12.04
N VAL A 99 1.60 -9.98 -12.50
CA VAL A 99 2.35 -10.88 -13.41
C VAL A 99 2.75 -12.18 -12.70
N TYR A 100 3.09 -12.10 -11.41
CA TYR A 100 3.40 -13.27 -10.61
C TYR A 100 2.20 -14.21 -10.49
N TYR A 101 0.99 -13.67 -10.28
CA TYR A 101 -0.24 -14.45 -10.15
C TYR A 101 -0.73 -15.02 -11.49
N GLU A 102 -0.51 -14.29 -12.60
CA GLU A 102 -0.78 -14.80 -13.95
C GLU A 102 0.21 -15.88 -14.43
N SER A 103 1.32 -16.08 -13.71
CA SER A 103 2.31 -17.08 -14.09
C SER A 103 1.86 -18.50 -13.71
N ASN A 104 1.99 -19.44 -14.65
CA ASN A 104 1.52 -20.82 -14.52
C ASN A 104 1.94 -21.48 -13.20
N GLU A 105 1.05 -22.25 -12.59
CA GLU A 105 1.33 -22.98 -11.35
C GLU A 105 2.51 -23.96 -11.48
N SER A 106 2.74 -24.50 -12.68
CA SER A 106 3.85 -25.40 -12.99
C SER A 106 5.22 -24.72 -13.12
N ASP A 107 5.26 -23.38 -13.18
CA ASP A 107 6.51 -22.64 -13.25
C ASP A 107 7.17 -22.55 -11.86
N GLY A 108 8.44 -22.92 -11.78
CA GLY A 108 9.22 -22.76 -10.56
C GLY A 108 9.29 -21.28 -10.11
N GLN A 109 9.37 -21.05 -8.80
CA GLN A 109 9.33 -19.72 -8.16
C GLN A 109 10.28 -18.70 -8.81
N SER A 110 11.51 -19.12 -9.13
CA SER A 110 12.51 -18.27 -9.76
C SER A 110 12.11 -17.78 -11.16
N LYS A 111 11.35 -18.59 -11.93
CA LYS A 111 10.85 -18.18 -13.25
C LYS A 111 9.75 -17.13 -13.13
N LYS A 112 8.84 -17.29 -12.15
CA LYS A 112 7.76 -16.32 -11.89
C LYS A 112 8.31 -14.96 -11.50
N ILE A 113 9.29 -14.92 -10.59
CA ILE A 113 9.96 -13.68 -10.17
C ILE A 113 10.68 -13.02 -11.36
N LYS A 114 11.45 -13.80 -12.13
CA LYS A 114 12.17 -13.27 -13.30
C LYS A 114 11.22 -12.65 -14.33
N ARG A 115 10.11 -13.32 -14.65
CA ARG A 115 9.10 -12.83 -15.58
C ARG A 115 8.42 -11.55 -15.05
N SER A 116 8.09 -11.53 -13.77
CA SER A 116 7.48 -10.37 -13.12
C SER A 116 8.41 -9.15 -13.16
N MET A 117 9.70 -9.35 -12.90
CA MET A 117 10.70 -8.28 -12.99
C MET A 117 10.90 -7.78 -14.43
N GLN A 118 10.86 -8.67 -15.43
CA GLN A 118 10.97 -8.29 -16.84
C GLN A 118 9.83 -7.38 -17.31
N VAL A 119 8.65 -7.47 -16.69
CA VAL A 119 7.50 -6.59 -17.00
C VAL A 119 7.51 -5.34 -16.10
N ALA A 120 7.86 -5.48 -14.82
CA ALA A 120 7.87 -4.38 -13.88
C ALA A 120 8.90 -3.29 -14.23
N ILE A 121 10.10 -3.68 -14.70
CA ILE A 121 11.16 -2.73 -15.08
C ILE A 121 10.74 -1.78 -16.23
N PRO A 122 10.27 -2.26 -17.40
CA PRO A 122 9.86 -1.36 -18.48
C PRO A 122 8.64 -0.52 -18.09
N LEU A 123 7.70 -1.05 -17.31
CA LEU A 123 6.59 -0.28 -16.78
C LEU A 123 7.10 0.87 -15.88
N PHE A 124 8.00 0.56 -14.95
CA PHE A 124 8.61 1.57 -14.08
C PHE A 124 9.38 2.64 -14.86
N LEU A 125 10.15 2.24 -15.88
CA LEU A 125 10.86 3.18 -16.74
C LEU A 125 9.89 4.09 -17.53
N PHE A 126 8.84 3.52 -18.11
CA PHE A 126 7.79 4.28 -18.79
C PHE A 126 7.15 5.30 -17.86
N LEU A 127 6.85 4.89 -16.64
CA LEU A 127 6.25 5.70 -15.60
C LEU A 127 7.16 6.88 -15.16
N VAL A 128 8.46 6.64 -14.99
CA VAL A 128 9.46 7.70 -14.74
C VAL A 128 9.54 8.66 -15.94
N LEU A 129 9.52 8.12 -17.16
CA LEU A 129 9.59 8.90 -18.41
C LEU A 129 8.36 9.79 -18.59
N VAL A 130 7.18 9.40 -18.09
CA VAL A 130 5.99 10.26 -18.10
C VAL A 130 6.03 11.28 -16.96
N THR A 131 6.32 10.84 -15.73
CA THR A 131 6.18 11.68 -14.52
C THR A 131 7.24 12.78 -14.42
N VAL A 132 8.51 12.46 -14.72
CA VAL A 132 9.61 13.43 -14.55
C VAL A 132 9.50 14.61 -15.52
N PRO A 133 9.28 14.43 -16.83
CA PRO A 133 9.09 15.56 -17.74
C PRO A 133 7.82 16.36 -17.43
N THR A 134 6.74 15.68 -17.02
CA THR A 134 5.50 16.37 -16.63
C THR A 134 5.73 17.28 -15.41
N TYR A 135 6.52 16.84 -14.44
CA TYR A 135 6.90 17.66 -13.30
C TYR A 135 7.68 18.92 -13.72
N PHE A 136 8.67 18.79 -14.60
CA PHE A 136 9.43 19.94 -15.10
C PHE A 136 8.56 20.89 -15.91
N TRP A 137 7.71 20.36 -16.79
CA TRP A 137 6.80 21.16 -17.60
C TRP A 137 5.80 21.95 -16.73
N LEU A 138 5.18 21.30 -15.75
CA LEU A 138 4.28 21.97 -14.80
C LEU A 138 5.00 23.01 -13.93
N ARG A 139 6.28 22.81 -13.61
CA ARG A 139 7.08 23.77 -12.87
C ARG A 139 7.35 25.03 -13.69
N ASP A 140 7.63 24.89 -14.98
CA ASP A 140 7.91 26.01 -15.87
C ASP A 140 6.66 26.81 -16.23
N VAL A 141 5.49 26.17 -16.34
CA VAL A 141 4.19 26.87 -16.55
C VAL A 141 3.76 27.70 -15.34
N ARG A 142 4.27 27.40 -14.13
CA ARG A 142 3.92 28.13 -12.90
C ARG A 142 4.79 29.37 -12.64
N LYS A 143 5.80 29.63 -13.48
CA LYS A 143 6.59 30.88 -13.45
C LYS A 143 5.94 31.92 -14.35
#